data_AF-A0A9P7JRZ7-F1
#
_entry.id   AF-A0A9P7JRZ7-F1
#
_cell.length_a   1.000
_cell.length_b   1.000
_cell.length_c   1.000
_cell.angle_alpha   90.00
_cell.angle_beta   90.00
_cell.angle_gamma   90.00
#
_symmetry.space_group_name_H-M   'P 1'
#
loop_
_entity.id
_entity.type
_entity.pdbx_description
1 polymer ?
#
loop_
_entity_poly.entity_id
_entity_poly.type
_entity_poly.pdbx_seq_one_letter_code
_entity_poly.pdbx_strand_id
1 'polypeptide(L)'
;MPVTVRVNLADKAVLFRTTIRSAKSQARSTRAWARVHSVDRVLNLNTQIYAKCRKQLINLGADDLLMKYRRLEKADLKATTVVADPNARSQRNSTLAWFWSIDIEGDSTSNDWMNEFYRVHWLRTLALCNRWEEELLLVGREMTWTVAFLMHKSQEWVCRMQEADAKEIIGHRCYAARQAQMYLQLSQHAEDSFDRTKGVAEVAE
;
A
#
# COMPACT_ATOMS: atom_id res chain seq x y z
N MET A 1 -3.40 24.59 -10.77
CA MET A 1 -2.59 24.83 -9.55
C MET A 1 -1.83 23.58 -9.08
N PRO A 2 -2.43 22.38 -8.92
CA PRO A 2 -1.67 21.17 -8.59
C PRO A 2 -0.76 20.71 -9.74
N VAL A 3 -1.20 20.92 -10.97
CA VAL A 3 -0.52 20.60 -12.24
C VAL A 3 0.93 21.07 -12.26
N THR A 4 1.16 22.35 -11.97
CA THR A 4 2.49 22.96 -12.03
C THR A 4 3.40 22.45 -10.92
N VAL A 5 2.85 22.12 -9.75
CA VAL A 5 3.60 21.45 -8.67
C VAL A 5 4.01 20.04 -9.10
N ARG A 6 3.09 19.27 -9.70
CA ARG A 6 3.37 17.91 -10.24
C ARG A 6 4.47 17.92 -11.29
N VAL A 7 4.33 18.77 -12.32
CA VAL A 7 5.28 18.87 -13.43
C VAL A 7 6.67 19.27 -12.94
N ASN A 8 6.77 20.29 -12.08
CA ASN A 8 8.08 20.71 -11.54
C ASN A 8 8.70 19.65 -10.63
N LEU A 9 7.89 18.97 -9.81
CA LEU A 9 8.39 17.90 -8.93
C LEU A 9 8.90 16.70 -9.74
N ALA A 10 8.25 16.40 -10.85
CA ALA A 10 8.70 15.39 -11.77
C ALA A 10 9.96 15.76 -12.53
N ASP A 11 10.03 16.97 -13.07
CA ASP A 11 11.24 17.48 -13.73
C ASP A 11 12.43 17.43 -12.76
N LYS A 12 12.23 17.85 -11.51
CA LYS A 12 13.21 17.70 -10.42
C LYS A 12 13.65 16.24 -10.26
N ALA A 13 12.73 15.28 -10.22
CA ALA A 13 13.04 13.87 -10.08
C ALA A 13 13.83 13.32 -11.28
N VAL A 14 13.47 13.73 -12.51
CA VAL A 14 14.18 13.39 -13.75
C VAL A 14 15.59 13.97 -13.73
N LEU A 15 15.77 15.23 -13.33
CA LEU A 15 17.08 15.88 -13.21
C LEU A 15 17.99 15.14 -12.22
N PHE A 16 17.48 14.69 -11.07
CA PHE A 16 18.27 13.88 -10.14
C PHE A 16 18.76 12.58 -10.75
N ARG A 17 17.91 11.92 -11.54
CA ARG A 17 18.27 10.65 -12.18
C ARG A 17 19.25 10.82 -13.33
N THR A 18 18.99 11.78 -14.22
CA THR A 18 19.72 11.91 -15.49
C THR A 18 20.94 12.80 -15.38
N THR A 19 20.83 13.97 -14.74
CA THR A 19 21.88 14.99 -14.75
C THR A 19 22.80 14.91 -13.54
N ILE A 20 22.26 14.72 -12.33
CA ILE A 20 23.07 14.68 -11.10
C ILE A 20 23.87 13.38 -11.03
N ARG A 21 23.23 12.22 -11.24
CA ARG A 21 23.93 10.92 -11.19
C ARG A 21 24.97 10.72 -12.31
N SER A 22 24.81 11.37 -13.45
CA SER A 22 25.76 11.27 -14.57
C SER A 22 26.90 12.30 -14.50
N ALA A 23 26.83 13.29 -13.60
CA ALA A 23 27.82 14.33 -13.47
C ALA A 23 29.11 13.79 -12.81
N LYS A 24 30.13 13.52 -13.64
CA LYS A 24 31.44 13.01 -13.18
C LYS A 24 32.48 14.09 -12.87
N SER A 25 32.22 15.35 -13.18
CA SER A 25 33.16 16.45 -12.94
C SER A 25 32.54 17.57 -12.11
N GLN A 26 33.36 18.33 -11.40
CA GLN A 26 32.92 19.44 -10.56
C GLN A 26 32.07 20.45 -11.35
N ALA A 27 32.55 20.91 -12.51
CA ALA A 27 31.81 21.87 -13.34
C ALA A 27 30.46 21.32 -13.83
N ARG A 28 30.37 20.02 -14.16
CA ARG A 28 29.10 19.38 -14.53
C ARG A 28 28.16 19.25 -13.34
N SER A 29 28.69 18.91 -12.16
CA SER A 29 27.93 18.83 -10.92
C SER A 29 27.34 20.20 -10.55
N THR A 30 28.14 21.26 -10.56
CA THR A 30 27.66 22.63 -10.27
C THR A 30 26.54 23.05 -11.22
N ARG A 31 26.67 22.78 -12.53
CA ARG A 31 25.61 23.07 -13.51
C ARG A 31 24.35 22.24 -13.30
N ALA A 32 24.49 20.97 -12.95
CA ALA A 32 23.35 20.11 -12.65
C ALA A 32 22.60 20.61 -11.40
N TRP A 33 23.32 20.98 -10.34
CA TRP A 33 22.73 21.59 -9.14
C TRP A 33 22.07 22.94 -9.43
N ALA A 34 22.66 23.77 -10.28
CA ALA A 34 22.03 25.04 -10.68
C ALA A 34 20.65 24.83 -11.34
N ARG A 35 20.49 23.77 -12.15
CA ARG A 35 19.18 23.38 -12.73
C ARG A 35 18.20 22.90 -11.68
N VAL A 36 18.65 22.07 -10.73
CA VAL A 36 17.80 21.64 -9.61
C VAL A 36 17.32 22.84 -8.79
N HIS A 37 18.21 23.80 -8.50
CA HIS A 37 17.85 25.02 -7.79
C HIS A 37 16.89 25.93 -8.57
N SER A 38 16.98 25.98 -9.91
CA SER A 38 15.97 26.71 -10.69
C SER A 38 14.59 26.08 -10.59
N VAL A 39 14.50 24.75 -10.72
CA VAL A 39 13.22 24.03 -10.56
C VAL A 39 12.68 24.19 -9.14
N ASP A 40 13.54 24.14 -8.12
CA ASP A 40 13.15 24.33 -6.72
C ASP A 40 12.60 25.71 -6.42
N ARG A 41 13.13 26.76 -7.06
CA ARG A 41 12.56 28.12 -6.92
C ARG A 41 11.13 28.18 -7.46
N VAL A 42 10.87 27.61 -8.63
CA VAL A 42 9.53 27.60 -9.24
C VAL A 42 8.58 26.72 -8.42
N LEU A 43 9.04 25.54 -7.97
CA LEU A 43 8.29 24.65 -7.10
C LEU A 43 7.90 25.36 -5.79
N ASN A 44 8.85 25.99 -5.10
CA ASN A 44 8.58 26.72 -3.86
C ASN A 44 7.61 27.90 -4.05
N LEU A 45 7.68 28.59 -5.18
CA LEU A 45 6.72 29.65 -5.50
C LEU A 45 5.30 29.06 -5.66
N ASN A 46 5.16 28.01 -6.45
CA ASN A 46 3.87 27.36 -6.70
C ASN A 46 3.27 26.78 -5.42
N THR A 47 4.08 26.24 -4.51
CA THR A 47 3.60 25.70 -3.23
C THR A 47 3.13 26.81 -2.29
N GLN A 48 3.80 27.96 -2.26
CA GLN A 48 3.34 29.13 -1.51
C GLN A 48 2.02 29.67 -2.07
N ILE A 49 1.89 29.78 -3.39
CA ILE A 49 0.65 30.20 -4.04
C ILE A 49 -0.47 29.23 -3.67
N TYR A 50 -0.24 27.92 -3.78
CA TYR A 50 -1.20 26.90 -3.39
C TYR A 50 -1.64 27.04 -1.93
N ALA A 51 -0.69 27.22 -1.00
CA ALA A 51 -0.99 27.39 0.43
C ALA A 51 -1.86 28.65 0.69
N LYS A 52 -1.59 29.75 -0.01
CA LYS A 52 -2.41 30.97 0.06
C LYS A 52 -3.82 30.73 -0.44
N CYS A 53 -3.98 30.10 -1.62
CA CYS A 53 -5.29 29.80 -2.18
C CYS A 53 -6.09 28.85 -1.27
N ARG A 54 -5.44 27.83 -0.69
CA ARG A 54 -6.10 26.93 0.26
C ARG A 54 -6.54 27.66 1.53
N LYS A 55 -5.75 28.61 2.04
CA LYS A 55 -6.15 29.45 3.18
C LYS A 55 -7.43 30.23 2.86
N GLN A 56 -7.54 30.75 1.63
CA GLN A 56 -8.77 31.43 1.19
C GLN A 56 -9.94 30.45 1.06
N LEU A 57 -9.73 29.23 0.56
CA LEU A 57 -10.79 28.20 0.53
C LEU A 57 -11.34 27.88 1.92
N ILE A 58 -10.46 27.84 2.94
CA ILE A 58 -10.89 27.69 4.35
C ILE A 58 -11.72 28.88 4.80
N ASN A 59 -11.27 30.11 4.50
CA ASN A 59 -12.00 31.32 4.88
C ASN A 59 -13.38 31.41 4.21
N LEU A 60 -13.53 30.83 3.02
CA LEU A 60 -14.78 30.80 2.26
C LEU A 60 -15.72 29.64 2.68
N GLY A 61 -15.30 28.74 3.57
CA GLY A 61 -16.11 27.61 4.02
C GLY A 61 -16.41 26.57 2.95
N ALA A 62 -15.55 26.43 1.93
CA ALA A 62 -15.76 25.50 0.82
C ALA A 62 -15.26 24.09 1.17
N ASP A 63 -15.97 23.40 2.07
CA ASP A 63 -15.56 22.10 2.62
C ASP A 63 -15.41 20.99 1.56
N ASP A 64 -16.30 20.95 0.57
CA ASP A 64 -16.22 19.99 -0.55
C ASP A 64 -14.89 20.11 -1.32
N LEU A 65 -14.43 21.34 -1.54
CA LEU A 65 -13.15 21.60 -2.21
C LEU A 65 -11.96 21.32 -1.30
N LEU A 66 -12.11 21.43 0.03
CA LEU A 66 -11.04 21.12 0.98
C LEU A 66 -10.78 19.63 1.13
N MET A 67 -11.79 18.77 0.87
CA MET A 67 -11.59 17.31 0.78
C MET A 67 -10.71 16.95 -0.41
N LYS A 68 -10.92 17.61 -1.56
CA LYS A 68 -10.13 17.42 -2.79
C LYS A 68 -8.75 18.06 -2.66
N TYR A 69 -8.66 19.29 -2.17
CA TYR A 69 -7.43 20.09 -2.08
C TYR A 69 -6.85 20.07 -0.65
N ARG A 70 -6.14 18.99 -0.32
CA ARG A 70 -5.56 18.77 1.02
C ARG A 70 -4.33 19.66 1.29
N ARG A 71 -3.89 19.72 2.54
CA ARG A 71 -2.67 20.46 2.89
C ARG A 71 -1.46 19.83 2.19
N LEU A 72 -0.57 20.67 1.67
CA LEU A 72 0.70 20.24 1.11
C LEU A 72 1.77 20.24 2.22
N GLU A 73 2.33 19.08 2.52
CA GLU A 73 3.41 18.97 3.51
C GLU A 73 4.79 18.99 2.84
N LYS A 74 5.83 19.29 3.63
CA LYS A 74 7.21 19.24 3.13
C LYS A 74 7.61 17.83 2.68
N ALA A 75 7.04 16.80 3.31
CA ALA A 75 7.26 15.40 2.94
C ALA A 75 6.74 15.10 1.53
N ASP A 76 5.60 15.70 1.15
CA ASP A 76 4.98 15.51 -0.17
C ASP A 76 5.79 16.11 -1.33
N LEU A 77 6.68 17.06 -1.01
CA LEU A 77 7.54 17.76 -1.98
C LEU A 77 8.87 17.03 -2.24
N LYS A 78 9.05 15.84 -1.68
CA LYS A 78 10.25 15.04 -1.90
C LYS A 78 10.23 14.46 -3.32
N ALA A 79 11.28 14.76 -4.09
CA ALA A 79 11.45 14.20 -5.43
C ALA A 79 11.54 12.67 -5.33
N THR A 80 10.50 11.99 -5.81
CA THR A 80 10.38 10.54 -5.69
C THR A 80 10.81 9.87 -6.98
N THR A 81 11.64 8.84 -6.89
CA THR A 81 12.17 8.08 -8.04
C THR A 81 11.07 7.42 -8.87
N VAL A 82 9.91 7.16 -8.27
CA VAL A 82 8.68 6.65 -8.91
C VAL A 82 8.18 7.55 -10.02
N VAL A 83 8.33 8.87 -9.84
CA VAL A 83 7.88 9.85 -10.83
C VAL A 83 8.86 9.91 -12.02
N ALA A 84 10.16 9.74 -11.76
CA ALA A 84 11.20 9.80 -12.79
C ALA A 84 11.35 8.50 -13.60
N ASP A 85 10.98 7.36 -13.01
CA ASP A 85 10.99 6.06 -13.67
C ASP A 85 9.80 5.25 -13.15
N PRO A 86 8.62 5.41 -13.79
CA PRO A 86 7.41 4.72 -13.39
C PRO A 86 7.60 3.20 -13.46
N ASN A 87 8.45 2.69 -14.36
CA ASN A 87 8.63 1.26 -14.62
C ASN A 87 9.80 0.62 -13.85
N ALA A 88 10.48 1.35 -12.96
CA ALA A 88 11.55 0.78 -12.16
C ALA A 88 11.04 -0.31 -11.18
N ARG A 89 11.86 -1.36 -11.02
CA ARG A 89 11.64 -2.43 -10.05
C ARG A 89 11.79 -1.90 -8.60
N SER A 90 11.14 -2.59 -7.65
CA SER A 90 11.22 -2.31 -6.20
C SER A 90 10.58 -0.99 -5.75
N GLN A 91 9.47 -0.57 -6.38
CA GLN A 91 8.69 0.61 -5.97
C GLN A 91 7.42 0.25 -5.17
N ARG A 92 7.29 -1.00 -4.73
CA ARG A 92 6.05 -1.55 -4.11
C ARG A 92 5.55 -0.76 -2.90
N ASN A 93 6.45 -0.19 -2.10
CA ASN A 93 6.12 0.51 -0.84
C ASN A 93 6.21 2.04 -0.95
N SER A 94 6.27 2.57 -2.18
CA SER A 94 6.39 4.02 -2.36
C SER A 94 5.01 4.67 -2.36
N THR A 95 4.67 5.33 -1.25
CA THR A 95 3.44 6.12 -1.17
C THR A 95 3.65 7.46 -1.87
N LEU A 96 2.86 7.71 -2.91
CA LEU A 96 2.82 9.01 -3.58
C LEU A 96 1.91 9.96 -2.78
N ALA A 97 2.23 11.25 -2.81
CA ALA A 97 1.39 12.29 -2.24
C ALA A 97 -0.02 12.31 -2.88
N TRP A 98 -1.02 12.70 -2.10
CA TRP A 98 -2.44 12.74 -2.50
C TRP A 98 -2.71 13.54 -3.79
N PHE A 99 -1.88 14.53 -4.13
CA PHE A 99 -2.10 15.32 -5.34
C PHE A 99 -1.76 14.56 -6.63
N TRP A 100 -1.06 13.43 -6.57
CA TRP A 100 -0.80 12.56 -7.72
C TRP A 100 -2.06 11.78 -8.16
N SER A 101 -3.07 11.64 -7.30
CA SER A 101 -4.32 10.93 -7.59
C SER A 101 -5.50 11.85 -7.95
N ILE A 102 -5.29 13.18 -8.01
CA ILE A 102 -6.35 14.11 -8.41
C ILE A 102 -6.53 14.09 -9.93
N ASP A 103 -7.78 13.90 -10.35
CA ASP A 103 -8.28 13.86 -11.72
C ASP A 103 -7.72 14.96 -12.65
N ILE A 104 -7.45 14.56 -13.88
CA ILE A 104 -6.44 15.08 -14.79
C ILE A 104 -7.06 15.38 -16.17
N GLU A 105 -8.36 15.63 -16.26
CA GLU A 105 -8.97 16.05 -17.53
C GLU A 105 -8.28 17.31 -18.12
N GLY A 106 -7.56 18.10 -17.31
CA GLY A 106 -6.83 19.30 -17.74
C GLY A 106 -5.33 19.16 -18.02
N ASP A 107 -4.62 18.08 -17.61
CA ASP A 107 -3.14 18.01 -17.76
C ASP A 107 -2.67 17.08 -18.88
N SER A 108 -3.58 16.29 -19.45
CA SER A 108 -3.27 15.26 -20.45
C SER A 108 -2.90 15.81 -21.83
N THR A 109 -3.13 17.10 -22.07
CA THR A 109 -3.00 17.73 -23.39
C THR A 109 -1.57 18.09 -23.78
N SER A 110 -0.59 18.08 -22.85
CA SER A 110 0.74 18.63 -23.15
C SER A 110 1.94 17.75 -22.81
N ASN A 111 1.80 16.61 -22.10
CA ASN A 111 2.99 15.86 -21.64
C ASN A 111 2.85 14.33 -21.71
N ASP A 112 3.38 13.74 -22.78
CA ASP A 112 3.30 12.30 -23.09
C ASP A 112 3.82 11.40 -21.96
N TRP A 113 4.92 11.81 -21.29
CA TRP A 113 5.46 11.04 -20.18
C TRP A 113 4.58 11.08 -18.91
N MET A 114 3.84 12.18 -18.67
CA MET A 114 2.90 12.26 -17.53
C MET A 114 1.75 11.28 -17.75
N ASN A 115 1.24 11.18 -18.98
CA ASN A 115 0.18 10.23 -19.33
C ASN A 115 0.62 8.79 -19.06
N GLU A 116 1.85 8.42 -19.45
CA GLU A 116 2.39 7.10 -19.15
C GLU A 116 2.57 6.86 -17.65
N PHE A 117 3.06 7.86 -16.90
CA PHE A 117 3.14 7.78 -15.43
C PHE A 117 1.78 7.52 -14.79
N TYR A 118 0.74 8.25 -15.20
CA TYR A 118 -0.61 8.08 -14.68
C TYR A 118 -1.21 6.72 -15.08
N ARG A 119 -0.99 6.26 -16.31
CA ARG A 119 -1.43 4.93 -16.77
C ARG A 119 -0.82 3.82 -15.92
N VAL A 120 0.50 3.85 -15.69
CA VAL A 120 1.21 2.87 -14.86
C VAL A 120 0.77 2.96 -13.41
N HIS A 121 0.58 4.18 -12.88
CA HIS A 121 0.12 4.37 -11.52
C HIS A 121 -1.29 3.82 -11.32
N TRP A 122 -2.22 4.11 -12.23
CA TRP A 122 -3.55 3.54 -12.25
C TRP A 122 -3.50 2.01 -12.28
N LEU A 123 -2.68 1.42 -13.15
CA LEU A 123 -2.58 -0.05 -13.30
C LEU A 123 -2.13 -0.71 -12.01
N ARG A 124 -1.18 -0.08 -11.31
CA ARG A 124 -0.70 -0.56 -10.01
C ARG A 124 -1.75 -0.44 -8.91
N THR A 125 -2.45 0.68 -8.87
CA THR A 125 -3.53 0.89 -7.89
C THR A 125 -4.66 -0.11 -8.13
N LEU A 126 -5.07 -0.34 -9.38
CA LEU A 126 -6.06 -1.37 -9.70
C LEU A 126 -5.55 -2.76 -9.31
N ALA A 127 -4.32 -3.13 -9.69
CA ALA A 127 -3.76 -4.44 -9.32
C ALA A 127 -3.66 -4.62 -7.81
N LEU A 128 -3.39 -3.56 -7.06
CA LEU A 128 -3.41 -3.57 -5.61
C LEU A 128 -4.84 -3.80 -5.09
N CYS A 129 -5.84 -3.04 -5.57
CA CYS A 129 -7.25 -3.24 -5.22
C CYS A 129 -7.71 -4.68 -5.50
N ASN A 130 -7.51 -5.18 -6.72
CA ASN A 130 -7.87 -6.55 -7.11
C ASN A 130 -7.20 -7.58 -6.20
N ARG A 131 -5.93 -7.36 -5.84
CA ARG A 131 -5.23 -8.24 -4.90
C ARG A 131 -5.86 -8.21 -3.51
N TRP A 132 -6.19 -7.03 -2.98
CA TRP A 132 -6.85 -6.94 -1.67
C TRP A 132 -8.22 -7.61 -1.68
N GLU A 133 -8.98 -7.48 -2.77
CA GLU A 133 -10.23 -8.21 -2.97
C GLU A 133 -10.02 -9.74 -2.96
N GLU A 134 -8.99 -10.23 -3.68
CA GLU A 134 -8.60 -11.64 -3.65
C GLU A 134 -8.17 -12.11 -2.25
N GLU A 135 -7.32 -11.34 -1.57
CA GLU A 135 -6.80 -11.67 -0.25
C GLU A 135 -7.93 -11.69 0.79
N LEU A 136 -8.91 -10.79 0.70
CA LEU A 136 -10.09 -10.81 1.58
C LEU A 136 -10.88 -12.12 1.43
N LEU A 137 -11.11 -12.55 0.18
CA LEU A 137 -11.78 -13.82 -0.11
C LEU A 137 -10.95 -15.03 0.35
N LEU A 138 -9.63 -15.01 0.13
CA LEU A 138 -8.73 -16.10 0.51
C LEU A 138 -8.63 -16.24 2.02
N VAL A 139 -8.41 -15.15 2.76
CA VAL A 139 -8.32 -15.16 4.22
C VAL A 139 -9.59 -15.74 4.84
N GLY A 140 -10.76 -15.38 4.32
CA GLY A 140 -12.02 -15.96 4.77
C GLY A 140 -12.10 -17.48 4.58
N ARG A 141 -11.59 -17.99 3.45
CA ARG A 141 -11.51 -19.44 3.19
C ARG A 141 -10.45 -20.13 4.04
N GLU A 142 -9.28 -19.52 4.21
CA GLU A 142 -8.18 -20.03 5.02
C GLU A 142 -8.56 -20.17 6.49
N MET A 143 -9.35 -19.24 7.04
CA MET A 143 -9.92 -19.37 8.39
C MET A 143 -10.75 -20.65 8.52
N THR A 144 -11.68 -20.87 7.59
CA THR A 144 -12.54 -22.07 7.58
C THR A 144 -11.72 -23.35 7.39
N TRP A 145 -10.75 -23.36 6.48
CA TRP A 145 -9.88 -24.50 6.25
C TRP A 145 -8.98 -24.80 7.43
N THR A 146 -8.53 -23.79 8.17
CA THR A 146 -7.71 -23.97 9.36
C THR A 146 -8.49 -24.71 10.45
N VAL A 147 -9.73 -24.29 10.73
CA VAL A 147 -10.62 -24.97 11.69
C VAL A 147 -10.89 -26.42 11.24
N ALA A 148 -11.25 -26.61 9.97
CA ALA A 148 -11.51 -27.94 9.41
C ALA A 148 -10.28 -28.86 9.50
N PHE A 149 -9.08 -28.33 9.23
CA PHE A 149 -7.83 -29.07 9.36
C PHE A 149 -7.54 -29.49 10.80
N LEU A 150 -7.74 -28.60 11.77
CA LEU A 150 -7.53 -28.89 13.18
C LEU A 150 -8.52 -29.96 13.69
N MET A 151 -9.81 -29.87 13.29
CA MET A 151 -10.80 -30.90 13.58
C MET A 151 -10.41 -32.24 12.95
N HIS A 152 -9.99 -32.25 11.69
CA HIS A 152 -9.52 -33.45 11.02
C HIS A 152 -8.33 -34.08 11.76
N LYS A 153 -7.37 -33.27 12.23
CA LYS A 153 -6.24 -33.76 13.04
C LYS A 153 -6.68 -34.31 14.39
N SER A 154 -7.64 -33.68 15.06
CA SER A 154 -8.23 -34.23 16.28
C SER A 154 -8.80 -35.63 16.04
N GLN A 155 -9.62 -35.78 14.99
CA GLN A 155 -10.23 -37.06 14.61
C GLN A 155 -9.17 -38.12 14.25
N GLU A 156 -8.13 -37.75 13.51
CA GLU A 156 -7.02 -38.64 13.18
C GLU A 156 -6.35 -39.21 14.45
N TRP A 157 -6.15 -38.36 15.46
CA TRP A 157 -5.60 -38.82 16.75
C TRP A 157 -6.58 -39.65 17.57
N VAL A 158 -7.89 -39.41 17.47
CA VAL A 158 -8.92 -40.28 18.07
C VAL A 158 -8.88 -41.68 17.45
N CYS A 159 -8.77 -41.80 16.12
CA CYS A 159 -8.62 -43.10 15.47
C CYS A 159 -7.36 -43.83 15.96
N ARG A 160 -6.22 -43.14 16.05
CA ARG A 160 -4.97 -43.70 16.60
C ARG A 160 -5.10 -44.13 18.07
N MET A 161 -5.89 -43.41 18.86
CA MET A 161 -6.20 -43.79 20.25
C MET A 161 -6.98 -45.10 20.29
N GLN A 162 -8.00 -45.26 19.44
CA GLN A 162 -8.81 -46.47 19.34
C GLN A 162 -7.98 -47.67 18.88
N GLU A 163 -7.08 -47.48 17.91
CA GLU A 163 -6.16 -48.53 17.45
C GLU A 163 -5.19 -48.98 18.56
N ALA A 164 -4.69 -48.05 19.37
CA ALA A 164 -3.83 -48.36 20.51
C ALA A 164 -4.59 -49.08 21.63
N ASP A 165 -5.87 -48.74 21.85
CA ASP A 165 -6.77 -49.40 22.79
C ASP A 165 -7.03 -50.85 22.39
N ALA A 166 -7.32 -51.09 21.10
CA ALA A 166 -7.49 -52.44 20.54
C ALA A 166 -6.23 -53.31 20.65
N LYS A 167 -5.05 -52.70 20.72
CA LYS A 167 -3.75 -53.38 20.93
C LYS A 167 -3.33 -53.42 22.40
N GLU A 168 -4.15 -52.89 23.31
CA GLU A 168 -3.90 -52.78 24.76
C GLU A 168 -2.62 -52.01 25.13
N ILE A 169 -2.17 -51.07 24.28
CA ILE A 169 -0.96 -50.27 24.52
C ILE A 169 -1.31 -48.96 25.23
N ILE A 170 -1.34 -49.03 26.56
CA ILE A 170 -1.79 -47.93 27.45
C ILE A 170 -1.09 -46.60 27.19
N GLY A 171 0.24 -46.59 27.07
CA GLY A 171 1.01 -45.35 26.88
C GLY A 171 0.68 -44.61 25.57
N HIS A 172 0.52 -45.37 24.48
CA HIS A 172 0.15 -44.82 23.18
C HIS A 172 -1.28 -44.28 23.19
N ARG A 173 -2.21 -44.98 23.85
CA ARG A 173 -3.59 -44.51 24.05
C ARG A 173 -3.61 -43.17 24.78
N CYS A 174 -2.92 -43.05 25.91
CA CYS A 174 -2.88 -41.80 26.69
C CYS A 174 -2.27 -40.64 25.89
N TYR A 175 -1.20 -40.89 25.13
CA TYR A 175 -0.58 -39.86 24.30
C TYR A 175 -1.50 -39.41 23.17
N ALA A 176 -2.11 -40.36 22.44
CA ALA A 176 -3.04 -40.06 21.35
C ALA A 176 -4.27 -39.28 21.85
N ALA A 177 -4.83 -39.65 23.01
CA ALA A 177 -5.92 -38.92 23.66
C ALA A 177 -5.54 -37.46 23.96
N ARG A 178 -4.33 -37.23 24.49
CA ARG A 178 -3.82 -35.88 24.74
C ARG A 178 -3.68 -35.06 23.45
N GLN A 179 -3.16 -35.67 22.39
CA GLN A 179 -3.01 -35.01 21.09
C GLN A 179 -4.37 -34.66 20.47
N ALA A 180 -5.34 -35.57 20.50
CA ALA A 180 -6.70 -35.32 20.04
C ALA A 180 -7.32 -34.12 20.77
N GLN A 181 -7.22 -34.10 22.10
CA GLN A 181 -7.73 -33.00 22.91
C GLN A 181 -7.05 -31.66 22.60
N MET A 182 -5.72 -31.67 22.38
CA MET A 182 -4.98 -30.46 22.01
C MET A 182 -5.46 -29.88 20.68
N TYR A 183 -5.62 -30.70 19.65
CA TYR A 183 -6.11 -30.24 18.34
C TYR A 183 -7.56 -29.76 18.41
N LEU A 184 -8.40 -30.41 19.22
CA LEU A 184 -9.77 -29.95 19.45
C LEU A 184 -9.80 -28.55 20.09
N GLN A 185 -8.99 -28.33 21.14
CA GLN A 185 -8.89 -27.03 21.80
C GLN A 185 -8.37 -25.94 20.86
N LEU A 186 -7.37 -26.26 20.03
CA LEU A 186 -6.88 -25.33 19.01
C LEU A 186 -7.97 -24.98 18.00
N SER A 187 -8.78 -25.96 17.59
CA SER A 187 -9.87 -25.73 16.65
C SER A 187 -10.94 -24.80 17.23
N GLN A 188 -11.39 -25.08 18.45
CA GLN A 188 -12.39 -24.27 19.15
C GLN A 188 -11.88 -22.84 19.37
N HIS A 189 -10.63 -22.70 19.80
CA HIS A 189 -10.02 -21.39 20.00
C HIS A 189 -9.87 -20.61 18.68
N ALA A 190 -9.50 -21.28 17.59
CA ALA A 190 -9.39 -20.65 16.27
C ALA A 190 -10.77 -20.20 15.76
N GLU A 191 -11.80 -21.03 15.87
CA GLU A 191 -13.18 -20.71 15.50
C GLU A 191 -13.70 -19.49 16.27
N ASP A 192 -13.60 -19.50 17.61
CA ASP A 192 -13.99 -18.38 18.46
C ASP A 192 -13.24 -17.08 18.10
N SER A 193 -11.94 -17.19 17.80
CA SER A 193 -11.11 -16.03 17.45
C SER A 193 -11.50 -15.48 16.08
N PHE A 194 -11.75 -16.35 15.10
CA PHE A 194 -12.15 -15.95 13.75
C PHE A 194 -13.55 -15.33 13.75
N ASP A 195 -14.51 -15.88 14.48
CA ASP A 195 -15.87 -15.33 14.56
C ASP A 195 -15.88 -13.95 15.21
N ARG A 196 -15.06 -13.73 16.25
CA ARG A 196 -14.86 -12.38 16.81
C ARG A 196 -14.31 -11.40 15.77
N THR A 197 -13.33 -11.81 14.96
CA THR A 197 -12.76 -10.92 13.94
C THR A 197 -13.74 -10.61 12.82
N LYS A 198 -14.57 -11.57 12.39
CA LYS A 198 -15.63 -11.36 11.39
C LYS A 198 -16.73 -10.45 11.92
N GLY A 199 -17.17 -10.64 13.17
CA GLY A 199 -18.18 -9.79 13.80
C GLY A 199 -17.73 -8.33 13.98
N VAL A 200 -16.44 -8.08 14.17
CA VAL A 200 -15.89 -6.70 14.19
C VAL A 200 -15.85 -6.10 12.78
N ALA A 201 -15.60 -6.91 11.74
CA ALA A 201 -15.59 -6.44 10.35
C ALA A 201 -17.00 -6.05 9.86
N GLU A 202 -18.04 -6.84 10.19
CA GLU A 202 -19.43 -6.55 9.78
C GLU A 202 -20.05 -5.33 10.47
N VAL A 203 -19.52 -4.91 11.63
CA VAL A 203 -19.99 -3.71 12.36
C VAL A 203 -19.28 -2.43 11.91
N ALA A 204 -18.18 -2.56 11.17
CA ALA A 204 -17.37 -1.44 10.70
C ALA A 204 -17.72 -0.95 9.28
N GLU A 205 -18.56 -1.70 8.55
CA GLU A 205 -19.17 -1.30 7.27
C GLU A 205 -20.53 -0.62 7.47
#